data_AF-A0A958G1I4-F1
#
_entry.id   AF-A0A958G1I4-F1
#
_cell.length_a   1.000
_cell.length_b   1.000
_cell.length_c   1.000
_cell.angle_alpha   90.00
_cell.angle_beta   90.00
_cell.angle_gamma   90.00
#
_symmetry.space_group_name_H-M   'P 1'
#
loop_
_entity.id
_entity.type
_entity.pdbx_description
1 polymer ?
#
loop_
_entity_poly.entity_id
_entity_poly.type
_entity_poly.pdbx_seq_one_letter_code
_entity_poly.pdbx_strand_id
1 'polypeptide(L)'
;MQLEVLIVLQICLGTFLPSSVFAEGLCATVKIEIPQELTLERQAFDARMRINNALESQTVDNVSIAVTFADEHGNSILATSDPNATNAAFFIRIDTMDGIAAINGEGTIQPRSAAEIHWLIIPSPGAAGGSLGGKLYTVDADLSYSIGGKPYHHEVAPDFITVKPQPELELDYFLTEHVRGDEPFTPEVEPIEPFLLGVRVKNSGFGPANNLAIESAQPRIVENKQGLLIGFEITGSFVDDQPAEPSLLISFGDIQPKSTKVGSWVLESSLSGTFQSFAARFSHAAELGGKLTSLLTRTSAHFLIKDVLVDLPGRDRVRDFLAADGGIVRTYESSGVDTVVTDYDDTYQLVPGETTTYGQRFSIAVPPTSGMFLVRAANPLGKGYVVTKAVRNDGKVLSLQNAWTGARGTGSNTVHFVGLFDSNGGGTYEIELSSLSHLPQPPTLQFIPNFVRSEGQRLSFVVQGSDPNGTIPTLSLDLKPIGAKFDDNGDGFGYFDWQIGVGQGGRYPL
;
A
#
# COMPACT_ATOMS: atom_id res chain seq x y z
N MET A 1 3.40 80.70 -54.77
CA MET A 1 4.50 80.17 -55.60
C MET A 1 4.72 78.73 -55.15
N GLN A 2 4.33 77.77 -55.98
CA GLN A 2 4.50 76.34 -55.74
C GLN A 2 5.99 76.00 -55.60
N LEU A 3 6.34 75.06 -54.71
CA LEU A 3 7.24 73.98 -55.08
C LEU A 3 7.11 72.79 -54.12
N GLU A 4 7.19 71.61 -54.72
CA GLU A 4 6.84 70.28 -54.22
C GLU A 4 7.80 69.76 -53.13
N VAL A 5 7.26 68.95 -52.22
CA VAL A 5 8.03 68.17 -51.23
C VAL A 5 8.08 66.71 -51.70
N LEU A 6 9.29 66.26 -52.00
CA LEU A 6 9.62 64.87 -52.34
C LEU A 6 9.76 64.05 -51.05
N ILE A 7 8.92 63.02 -50.89
CA ILE A 7 8.98 62.05 -49.79
C ILE A 7 10.02 60.98 -50.12
N VAL A 8 11.06 60.85 -49.28
CA VAL A 8 11.98 59.71 -49.30
C VAL A 8 11.54 58.73 -48.21
N LEU A 9 11.16 57.53 -48.64
CA LEU A 9 10.73 56.40 -47.82
C LEU A 9 11.96 55.69 -47.25
N GLN A 10 12.16 55.75 -45.93
CA GLN A 10 13.20 55.01 -45.22
C GLN A 10 12.56 53.81 -44.51
N ILE A 11 12.85 52.61 -45.03
CA ILE A 11 12.38 51.32 -44.52
C ILE A 11 13.15 51.00 -43.23
N CYS A 12 12.50 51.12 -42.08
CA CYS A 12 12.97 50.54 -40.82
C CYS A 12 12.60 49.06 -40.78
N LEU A 13 13.59 48.19 -41.04
CA LEU A 13 13.50 46.75 -40.87
C LEU A 13 13.53 46.45 -39.35
N GLY A 14 12.36 46.32 -38.73
CA GLY A 14 12.23 45.88 -37.35
C GLY A 14 12.48 44.38 -37.23
N THR A 15 13.63 43.99 -36.69
CA THR A 15 13.89 42.61 -36.27
C THR A 15 13.09 42.31 -35.01
N PHE A 16 11.89 41.72 -35.17
CA PHE A 16 11.21 41.02 -34.09
C PHE A 16 11.94 39.70 -33.84
N LEU A 17 12.78 39.65 -32.82
CA LEU A 17 13.18 38.39 -32.21
C LEU A 17 11.97 37.88 -31.41
N PRO A 18 11.42 36.69 -31.69
CA PRO A 18 10.44 36.10 -30.80
C PRO A 18 11.16 35.79 -29.48
N SER A 19 10.74 36.47 -28.41
CA SER A 19 11.08 36.06 -27.06
C SER A 19 10.49 34.68 -26.85
N SER A 20 11.34 33.65 -26.85
CA SER A 20 10.99 32.33 -26.34
C SER A 20 10.71 32.47 -24.84
N VAL A 21 9.44 32.68 -24.51
CA VAL A 21 8.94 32.45 -23.16
C VAL A 21 9.07 30.95 -22.94
N PHE A 22 10.15 30.53 -22.27
CA PHE A 22 10.18 29.21 -21.66
C PHE A 22 9.03 29.18 -20.66
N ALA A 23 8.01 28.38 -20.97
CA ALA A 23 7.02 28.01 -19.98
C ALA A 23 7.78 27.25 -18.90
N GLU A 24 7.91 27.85 -17.70
CA GLU A 24 8.28 27.09 -16.51
C GLU A 24 7.32 25.91 -16.42
N GLY A 25 7.87 24.70 -16.52
CA GLY A 25 7.11 23.46 -16.41
C GLY A 25 6.28 23.48 -15.13
N LEU A 26 4.97 23.58 -15.30
CA LEU A 26 4.01 23.70 -14.21
C LEU A 26 3.88 22.33 -13.54
N CYS A 27 4.80 21.96 -12.64
CA CYS A 27 4.75 20.70 -11.92
C CYS A 27 3.41 20.55 -11.18
N ALA A 28 2.56 19.64 -11.66
CA ALA A 28 1.32 19.27 -11.01
C ALA A 28 1.62 18.82 -9.58
N THR A 29 1.13 19.56 -8.59
CA THR A 29 1.16 19.08 -7.21
C THR A 29 -0.04 18.17 -7.00
N VAL A 30 0.24 16.90 -6.73
CA VAL A 30 -0.76 15.87 -6.52
C VAL A 30 -0.55 15.30 -5.12
N LYS A 31 -1.55 15.46 -4.27
CA LYS A 31 -1.59 14.76 -2.98
C LYS A 31 -2.40 13.49 -3.15
N ILE A 32 -1.84 12.36 -2.72
CA ILE A 32 -2.46 11.04 -2.90
C ILE A 32 -2.69 10.40 -1.54
N GLU A 33 -3.88 9.82 -1.37
CA GLU A 33 -4.25 9.00 -0.22
C GLU A 33 -4.57 7.59 -0.72
N ILE A 34 -3.99 6.58 -0.06
CA ILE A 34 -4.25 5.16 -0.35
C ILE A 34 -4.87 4.56 0.91
N PRO A 35 -6.22 4.57 1.05
CA PRO A 35 -6.87 3.94 2.18
C PRO A 35 -6.49 2.46 2.25
N GLN A 36 -6.25 1.92 3.45
CA GLN A 36 -5.93 0.52 3.65
C GLN A 36 -6.91 -0.07 4.67
N GLU A 37 -7.48 -1.22 4.36
CA GLU A 37 -8.24 -2.03 5.29
C GLU A 37 -7.46 -3.32 5.61
N LEU A 38 -7.44 -3.70 6.88
CA LEU A 38 -6.72 -4.89 7.34
C LEU A 38 -7.68 -5.83 8.05
N THR A 39 -7.67 -7.09 7.65
CA THR A 39 -8.50 -8.15 8.23
C THR A 39 -7.63 -9.28 8.78
N LEU A 40 -8.02 -9.86 9.90
CA LEU A 40 -7.35 -11.02 10.51
C LEU A 40 -8.32 -11.82 11.39
N GLU A 41 -8.03 -13.09 11.61
CA GLU A 41 -8.78 -13.94 12.54
C GLU A 41 -8.26 -13.81 13.98
N ARG A 42 -9.15 -13.45 14.90
CA ARG A 42 -8.83 -13.21 16.32
C ARG A 42 -9.63 -14.11 17.27
N GLN A 43 -9.12 -14.26 18.48
CA GLN A 43 -9.87 -14.87 19.58
C GLN A 43 -10.97 -13.92 20.07
N ALA A 44 -12.16 -14.48 20.27
CA ALA A 44 -13.24 -13.92 21.07
C ALA A 44 -13.95 -15.08 21.80
N PHE A 45 -14.71 -14.76 22.83
CA PHE A 45 -15.51 -15.72 23.58
C PHE A 45 -16.99 -15.38 23.42
N ASP A 46 -17.82 -16.41 23.25
CA ASP A 46 -19.27 -16.34 23.33
C ASP A 46 -19.70 -16.79 24.72
N ALA A 47 -20.23 -15.88 25.53
CA ALA A 47 -20.85 -16.21 26.80
C ALA A 47 -22.35 -16.30 26.61
N ARG A 48 -22.96 -17.39 27.07
CA ARG A 48 -24.39 -17.66 26.91
C ARG A 48 -25.08 -17.81 28.25
N MET A 49 -26.16 -17.07 28.46
CA MET A 49 -27.07 -17.27 29.58
C MET A 49 -28.45 -17.63 29.06
N ARG A 50 -29.04 -18.69 29.63
CA ARG A 50 -30.42 -19.08 29.37
C ARG A 50 -31.22 -19.07 30.67
N ILE A 51 -32.31 -18.30 30.69
CA ILE A 51 -33.22 -18.19 31.83
C ILE A 51 -34.55 -18.80 31.44
N ASN A 52 -34.94 -19.91 32.08
CA ASN A 52 -36.22 -20.57 31.82
C ASN A 52 -37.27 -20.10 32.84
N ASN A 53 -38.35 -19.48 32.36
CA ASN A 53 -39.52 -19.22 33.19
C ASN A 53 -40.49 -20.42 33.11
N ALA A 54 -40.40 -21.31 34.09
CA ALA A 54 -41.25 -22.50 34.18
C ALA A 54 -42.64 -22.24 34.80
N LEU A 55 -42.95 -21.00 35.20
CA LEU A 55 -44.22 -20.66 35.85
C LEU A 55 -45.37 -20.69 34.84
N GLU A 56 -46.55 -21.13 35.29
CA GLU A 56 -47.71 -21.31 34.42
C GLU A 56 -48.37 -19.98 34.01
N SER A 57 -48.39 -19.01 34.90
CA SER A 57 -49.15 -17.76 34.72
C SER A 57 -48.41 -16.50 35.14
N GLN A 58 -47.23 -16.62 35.74
CA GLN A 58 -46.45 -15.49 36.26
C GLN A 58 -45.27 -15.18 35.33
N THR A 59 -45.06 -13.90 35.07
CA THR A 59 -43.88 -13.36 34.40
C THR A 59 -42.69 -13.33 35.37
N VAL A 60 -41.49 -13.34 34.79
CA VAL A 60 -40.26 -12.92 35.48
C VAL A 60 -39.95 -11.51 34.99
N ASP A 61 -40.06 -10.52 35.86
CA ASP A 61 -39.97 -9.10 35.52
C ASP A 61 -38.72 -8.45 36.12
N ASN A 62 -38.39 -7.25 35.65
CA ASN A 62 -37.26 -6.45 36.11
C ASN A 62 -35.92 -7.19 36.03
N VAL A 63 -35.73 -7.98 34.96
CA VAL A 63 -34.51 -8.76 34.76
C VAL A 63 -33.33 -7.81 34.52
N SER A 64 -32.34 -7.89 35.40
CA SER A 64 -31.07 -7.18 35.32
C SER A 64 -29.93 -8.18 35.40
N ILE A 65 -29.00 -8.11 34.45
CA ILE A 65 -27.83 -8.99 34.41
C ILE A 65 -26.58 -8.11 34.27
N ALA A 66 -25.65 -8.25 35.23
CA ALA A 66 -24.34 -7.63 35.16
C ALA A 66 -23.27 -8.71 35.06
N VAL A 67 -22.56 -8.78 33.93
CA VAL A 67 -21.43 -9.70 33.74
C VAL A 67 -20.17 -9.09 34.35
N THR A 68 -19.46 -9.85 35.16
CA THR A 68 -18.25 -9.42 35.87
C THR A 68 -17.08 -10.34 35.55
N PHE A 69 -15.86 -9.82 35.68
CA PHE A 69 -14.63 -10.54 35.36
C PHE A 69 -13.67 -10.48 36.56
N ALA A 70 -12.94 -11.56 36.79
CA ALA A 70 -11.83 -11.58 37.73
C ALA A 70 -10.62 -12.37 37.20
N ASP A 71 -9.44 -12.09 37.74
CA ASP A 71 -8.23 -12.86 37.45
C ASP A 71 -8.18 -14.19 38.23
N GLU A 72 -7.14 -14.99 38.02
CA GLU A 72 -6.93 -16.29 38.68
C GLU A 72 -6.85 -16.21 40.22
N HIS A 73 -6.68 -15.02 40.80
CA HIS A 73 -6.66 -14.78 42.25
C HIS A 73 -7.99 -14.22 42.77
N GLY A 74 -8.99 -14.06 41.90
CA GLY A 74 -10.30 -13.49 42.22
C GLY A 74 -10.32 -11.96 42.28
N ASN A 75 -9.27 -11.28 41.81
CA ASN A 75 -9.28 -9.81 41.76
C ASN A 75 -10.12 -9.34 40.58
N SER A 76 -11.00 -8.36 40.81
CA SER A 76 -11.85 -7.81 39.76
C SER A 76 -11.03 -7.21 38.61
N ILE A 77 -11.48 -7.50 37.39
CA ILE A 77 -10.90 -7.03 36.14
C ILE A 77 -11.92 -6.18 35.40
N LEU A 78 -11.47 -5.05 34.87
CA LEU A 78 -12.32 -4.15 34.11
C LEU A 78 -12.63 -4.74 32.73
N ALA A 79 -13.92 -4.92 32.46
CA ALA A 79 -14.48 -5.09 31.13
C ALA A 79 -15.37 -3.88 30.79
N THR A 80 -15.45 -3.51 29.52
CA THR A 80 -16.18 -2.31 29.09
C THR A 80 -16.87 -2.51 27.74
N SER A 81 -17.92 -1.74 27.50
CA SER A 81 -18.56 -1.61 26.18
C SER A 81 -18.20 -0.30 25.49
N ASP A 82 -17.30 0.51 26.07
CA ASP A 82 -16.78 1.73 25.45
C ASP A 82 -15.62 1.39 24.49
N PRO A 83 -15.78 1.57 23.16
CA PRO A 83 -14.74 1.26 22.18
C PRO A 83 -13.53 2.21 22.23
N ASN A 84 -13.62 3.32 22.97
CA ASN A 84 -12.54 4.28 23.14
C ASN A 84 -11.77 4.12 24.45
N ALA A 85 -12.20 3.20 25.32
CA ALA A 85 -11.46 2.88 26.53
C ALA A 85 -10.06 2.35 26.20
N THR A 86 -9.10 2.54 27.11
CA THR A 86 -7.69 2.14 26.90
C THR A 86 -7.12 1.29 28.02
N ASN A 87 -7.91 0.97 29.04
CA ASN A 87 -7.45 0.37 30.29
C ASN A 87 -8.30 -0.83 30.77
N ALA A 88 -9.20 -1.32 29.93
CA ALA A 88 -9.98 -2.54 30.20
C ALA A 88 -9.27 -3.76 29.61
N ALA A 89 -9.39 -4.92 30.26
CA ALA A 89 -8.84 -6.18 29.73
C ALA A 89 -9.77 -6.84 28.69
N PHE A 90 -11.05 -6.48 28.72
CA PHE A 90 -12.05 -7.03 27.82
C PHE A 90 -12.97 -5.93 27.30
N PHE A 91 -13.28 -6.02 26.02
CA PHE A 91 -14.47 -5.41 25.45
C PHE A 91 -15.61 -6.43 25.52
N ILE A 92 -16.76 -6.04 26.06
CA ILE A 92 -17.96 -6.88 26.15
C ILE A 92 -19.14 -6.16 25.54
N ARG A 93 -19.94 -6.88 24.75
CA ARG A 93 -21.23 -6.41 24.25
C ARG A 93 -22.22 -7.55 24.18
N ILE A 94 -23.49 -7.18 24.22
CA ILE A 94 -24.57 -8.10 23.85
C ILE A 94 -24.45 -8.35 22.35
N ASP A 95 -24.44 -9.62 21.97
CA ASP A 95 -24.46 -10.05 20.57
C ASP A 95 -25.90 -10.29 20.12
N THR A 96 -26.62 -11.16 20.83
CA THR A 96 -28.03 -11.44 20.57
C THR A 96 -28.84 -11.59 21.87
N MET A 97 -30.13 -11.27 21.78
CA MET A 97 -31.12 -11.55 22.81
C MET A 97 -32.36 -12.14 22.15
N ASP A 98 -32.84 -13.26 22.68
CA ASP A 98 -34.09 -13.89 22.29
C ASP A 98 -34.97 -14.12 23.53
N GLY A 99 -36.29 -13.99 23.37
CA GLY A 99 -37.26 -14.17 24.46
C GLY A 99 -37.22 -13.10 25.57
N ILE A 100 -36.46 -12.01 25.39
CA ILE A 100 -36.38 -10.85 26.29
C ILE A 100 -36.02 -9.57 25.52
N ALA A 101 -36.55 -8.42 25.95
CA ALA A 101 -36.31 -7.13 25.28
C ALA A 101 -35.14 -6.32 25.87
N ALA A 102 -34.81 -6.52 27.15
CA ALA A 102 -33.76 -5.78 27.85
C ALA A 102 -33.22 -6.57 29.06
N ILE A 103 -32.00 -6.24 29.50
CA ILE A 103 -31.34 -6.86 30.67
C ILE A 103 -30.81 -5.82 31.67
N ASN A 104 -31.32 -4.60 31.59
CA ASN A 104 -30.92 -3.45 32.41
C ASN A 104 -31.91 -3.18 33.57
N GLY A 105 -32.74 -4.17 33.93
CA GLY A 105 -33.80 -4.01 34.92
C GLY A 105 -35.18 -3.70 34.33
N GLU A 106 -35.32 -3.60 33.01
CA GLU A 106 -36.62 -3.40 32.33
C GLU A 106 -37.12 -4.67 31.62
N GLY A 107 -36.35 -5.77 31.68
CA GLY A 107 -36.64 -7.02 30.99
C GLY A 107 -37.77 -7.83 31.61
N THR A 108 -38.59 -8.45 30.74
CA THR A 108 -39.64 -9.41 31.13
C THR A 108 -39.51 -10.71 30.33
N ILE A 109 -39.65 -11.85 31.02
CA ILE A 109 -39.72 -13.19 30.44
C ILE A 109 -41.12 -13.77 30.67
N GLN A 110 -41.78 -14.16 29.59
CA GLN A 110 -43.18 -14.63 29.61
C GLN A 110 -43.31 -15.99 30.33
N PRO A 111 -44.50 -16.33 30.87
CA PRO A 111 -44.77 -17.65 31.43
C PRO A 111 -44.48 -18.77 30.43
N ARG A 112 -44.00 -19.92 30.91
CA ARG A 112 -43.67 -21.10 30.10
C ARG A 112 -42.76 -20.82 28.90
N SER A 113 -41.90 -19.81 29.01
CA SER A 113 -40.97 -19.41 27.97
C SER A 113 -39.54 -19.34 28.52
N ALA A 114 -38.60 -18.97 27.68
CA ALA A 114 -37.22 -18.77 28.09
C ALA A 114 -36.64 -17.55 27.40
N ALA A 115 -35.71 -16.89 28.08
CA ALA A 115 -34.83 -15.91 27.50
C ALA A 115 -33.44 -16.51 27.26
N GLU A 116 -32.81 -16.09 26.18
CA GLU A 116 -31.46 -16.49 25.81
C GLU A 116 -30.66 -15.26 25.42
N ILE A 117 -29.52 -15.06 26.07
CA ILE A 117 -28.67 -13.89 25.89
C ILE A 117 -27.27 -14.38 25.59
N HIS A 118 -26.70 -13.83 24.51
CA HIS A 118 -25.32 -14.05 24.10
C HIS A 118 -24.53 -12.76 24.25
N TRP A 119 -23.34 -12.86 24.85
CA TRP A 119 -22.36 -11.78 24.89
C TRP A 119 -21.13 -12.17 24.08
N LEU A 120 -20.72 -11.25 23.22
CA LEU A 120 -19.41 -11.30 22.58
C LEU A 120 -18.39 -10.63 23.50
N ILE A 121 -17.38 -11.39 23.91
CA ILE A 121 -16.29 -10.94 24.77
C ILE A 121 -15.00 -10.98 23.97
N ILE A 122 -14.36 -9.82 23.84
CA ILE A 122 -13.15 -9.64 23.03
C ILE A 122 -12.00 -9.20 23.94
N PRO A 123 -10.92 -10.00 24.08
CA PRO A 123 -9.76 -9.60 24.87
C PRO A 123 -9.02 -8.43 24.22
N SER A 124 -8.61 -7.46 25.05
CA SER A 124 -7.70 -6.39 24.63
C SER A 124 -6.27 -6.92 24.51
N PRO A 125 -5.38 -6.21 23.78
CA PRO A 125 -3.95 -6.47 23.84
C PRO A 125 -3.45 -6.51 25.30
N GLY A 126 -2.59 -7.49 25.61
CA GLY A 126 -2.05 -7.70 26.96
C GLY A 126 -2.90 -8.57 27.90
N ALA A 127 -4.17 -8.85 27.57
CA ALA A 127 -5.03 -9.70 28.41
C ALA A 127 -4.50 -11.14 28.54
N ALA A 128 -3.73 -11.63 27.57
CA ALA A 128 -3.13 -12.97 27.63
C ALA A 128 -2.06 -13.15 28.71
N GLY A 129 -1.58 -12.06 29.32
CA GLY A 129 -0.35 -12.09 30.13
C GLY A 129 0.89 -12.42 29.27
N GLY A 130 2.09 -12.08 29.75
CA GLY A 130 3.33 -12.28 29.00
C GLY A 130 3.78 -13.74 28.85
N SER A 131 2.90 -14.72 29.10
CA SER A 131 3.23 -16.15 29.13
C SER A 131 2.67 -16.89 27.91
N LEU A 132 3.39 -17.89 27.41
CA LEU A 132 2.92 -18.71 26.26
C LEU A 132 1.69 -19.57 26.58
N GLY A 133 1.43 -19.84 27.87
CA GLY A 133 0.24 -20.57 28.32
C GLY A 133 -1.05 -19.75 28.31
N GLY A 134 -0.95 -18.44 28.08
CA GLY A 134 -2.05 -17.51 28.25
C GLY A 134 -2.30 -17.16 29.72
N LYS A 135 -3.46 -16.54 29.98
CA LYS A 135 -3.90 -16.15 31.32
C LYS A 135 -5.35 -16.57 31.54
N LEU A 136 -5.59 -17.15 32.71
CA LEU A 136 -6.91 -17.59 33.16
C LEU A 136 -7.69 -16.42 33.77
N TYR A 137 -8.97 -16.35 33.45
CA TYR A 137 -9.93 -15.42 34.03
C TYR A 137 -11.21 -16.17 34.40
N THR A 138 -11.93 -15.66 35.40
CA THR A 138 -13.31 -16.06 35.66
C THR A 138 -14.27 -15.04 35.06
N VAL A 139 -15.38 -15.54 34.54
CA VAL A 139 -16.52 -14.75 34.08
C VAL A 139 -17.71 -15.13 34.95
N ASP A 140 -18.23 -14.15 35.66
CA ASP A 140 -19.31 -14.25 36.63
C ASP A 140 -20.50 -13.40 36.15
N ALA A 141 -21.67 -13.56 36.78
CA ALA A 141 -22.77 -12.65 36.56
C ALA A 141 -23.65 -12.46 37.81
N ASP A 142 -24.03 -11.22 38.07
CA ASP A 142 -25.07 -10.88 39.04
C ASP A 142 -26.42 -10.79 38.33
N LEU A 143 -27.34 -11.68 38.69
CA LEU A 143 -28.70 -11.74 38.17
C LEU A 143 -29.68 -11.24 39.23
N SER A 144 -30.40 -10.17 38.90
CA SER A 144 -31.54 -9.68 39.67
C SER A 144 -32.82 -9.77 38.86
N TYR A 145 -33.93 -10.15 39.49
CA TYR A 145 -35.26 -10.19 38.87
C TYR A 145 -36.36 -10.13 39.92
N SER A 146 -37.61 -10.10 39.49
CA SER A 146 -38.78 -10.15 40.37
C SER A 146 -39.86 -11.07 39.85
N ILE A 147 -40.56 -11.75 40.78
CA ILE A 147 -41.70 -12.61 40.48
C ILE A 147 -42.86 -12.16 41.36
N GLY A 148 -43.99 -11.81 40.76
CA GLY A 148 -45.17 -11.32 41.49
C GLY A 148 -44.86 -10.08 42.35
N GLY A 149 -43.94 -9.22 41.89
CA GLY A 149 -43.50 -8.01 42.60
C GLY A 149 -42.49 -8.24 43.73
N LYS A 150 -42.06 -9.48 44.00
CA LYS A 150 -41.01 -9.76 45.00
C LYS A 150 -39.63 -9.87 44.32
N PRO A 151 -38.60 -9.13 44.80
CA PRO A 151 -37.27 -9.17 44.20
C PRO A 151 -36.49 -10.42 44.64
N TYR A 152 -35.63 -10.89 43.73
CA TYR A 152 -34.70 -12.01 43.90
C TYR A 152 -33.33 -11.59 43.33
N HIS A 153 -32.26 -12.06 43.99
CA HIS A 153 -30.88 -11.85 43.59
C HIS A 153 -30.16 -13.19 43.58
N HIS A 154 -29.39 -13.46 42.54
CA HIS A 154 -28.60 -14.66 42.38
C HIS A 154 -27.23 -14.33 41.78
N GLU A 155 -26.18 -14.75 42.47
CA GLU A 155 -24.82 -14.81 41.92
C GLU A 155 -24.73 -16.09 41.07
N VAL A 156 -24.48 -15.92 39.78
CA VAL A 156 -24.29 -17.03 38.84
C VAL A 156 -22.91 -17.63 39.08
N ALA A 157 -22.81 -18.96 39.05
CA ALA A 157 -21.52 -19.64 39.24
C ALA A 157 -20.52 -19.22 38.15
N PRO A 158 -19.24 -19.00 38.51
CA PRO A 158 -18.20 -18.63 37.56
C PRO A 158 -18.01 -19.69 36.49
N ASP A 159 -17.71 -19.22 35.27
CA ASP A 159 -17.05 -20.02 34.25
C ASP A 159 -15.64 -19.49 33.97
N PHE A 160 -14.79 -20.33 33.38
CA PHE A 160 -13.39 -20.04 33.17
C PHE A 160 -13.08 -19.82 31.69
N ILE A 161 -12.35 -18.75 31.40
CA ILE A 161 -11.80 -18.50 30.06
C ILE A 161 -10.27 -18.37 30.14
N THR A 162 -9.59 -18.93 29.15
CA THR A 162 -8.14 -18.76 28.99
C THR A 162 -7.86 -17.90 27.77
N VAL A 163 -7.35 -16.69 28.02
CA VAL A 163 -6.90 -15.77 26.96
C VAL A 163 -5.53 -16.21 26.49
N LYS A 164 -5.42 -16.59 25.22
CA LYS A 164 -4.14 -17.00 24.62
C LYS A 164 -3.35 -15.78 24.13
N PRO A 165 -2.02 -15.88 24.03
CA PRO A 165 -1.20 -14.83 23.43
C PRO A 165 -1.76 -14.34 22.10
N GLN A 166 -1.80 -13.03 21.93
CA GLN A 166 -2.28 -12.36 20.73
C GLN A 166 -1.10 -11.83 19.89
N PRO A 167 -1.29 -11.62 18.58
CA PRO A 167 -0.32 -10.91 17.77
C PRO A 167 -0.30 -9.43 18.16
N GLU A 168 0.83 -8.79 17.91
CA GLU A 168 0.99 -7.33 17.99
C GLU A 168 1.62 -6.90 16.68
N LEU A 169 0.91 -6.06 15.93
CA LEU A 169 1.22 -5.80 14.52
C LEU A 169 1.73 -4.38 14.32
N GLU A 170 2.84 -4.27 13.60
CA GLU A 170 3.38 -3.01 13.10
C GLU A 170 3.44 -3.06 11.57
N LEU A 171 3.01 -1.97 10.93
CA LEU A 171 3.06 -1.82 9.47
C LEU A 171 4.02 -0.70 9.08
N ASP A 172 4.99 -1.01 8.25
CA ASP A 172 5.78 -0.01 7.53
C ASP A 172 5.35 -0.02 6.06
N TYR A 173 4.96 1.13 5.53
CA TYR A 173 4.64 1.30 4.12
C TYR A 173 5.75 2.05 3.39
N PHE A 174 5.96 1.70 2.12
CA PHE A 174 7.04 2.20 1.29
C PHE A 174 6.49 2.62 -0.07
N LEU A 175 6.67 3.87 -0.46
CA LEU A 175 6.21 4.38 -1.75
C LEU A 175 7.33 5.17 -2.42
N THR A 176 7.54 5.00 -3.73
CA THR A 176 8.49 5.86 -4.45
C THR A 176 8.09 7.33 -4.33
N GLU A 177 9.06 8.24 -4.27
CA GLU A 177 8.78 9.67 -4.27
C GLU A 177 8.42 10.18 -5.68
N HIS A 178 9.04 9.61 -6.72
CA HIS A 178 8.90 10.04 -8.11
C HIS A 178 8.34 8.91 -8.96
N VAL A 179 7.36 9.22 -9.82
CA VAL A 179 6.78 8.30 -10.80
C VAL A 179 6.96 8.83 -12.20
N ARG A 180 7.11 7.92 -13.17
CA ARG A 180 7.26 8.25 -14.58
C ARG A 180 6.09 7.73 -15.38
N GLY A 181 5.50 8.63 -16.13
CA GLY A 181 4.52 8.41 -17.18
C GLY A 181 4.64 9.52 -18.20
N ASP A 182 3.59 9.72 -18.99
CA ASP A 182 3.57 10.74 -20.04
C ASP A 182 3.74 12.16 -19.45
N GLU A 183 4.60 12.99 -20.05
CA GLU A 183 4.67 14.42 -19.76
C GLU A 183 3.78 15.17 -20.78
N PRO A 184 2.60 15.69 -20.39
CA PRO A 184 1.58 16.14 -21.35
C PRO A 184 1.97 17.41 -22.14
N PHE A 185 3.14 17.98 -21.87
CA PHE A 185 3.67 19.17 -22.51
C PHE A 185 4.90 18.89 -23.37
N THR A 186 5.32 17.63 -23.51
CA THR A 186 6.34 17.20 -24.47
C THR A 186 5.67 16.60 -25.71
N PRO A 187 6.28 16.74 -26.90
CA PRO A 187 5.78 16.09 -28.12
C PRO A 187 6.10 14.60 -28.17
N GLU A 188 7.04 14.13 -27.34
CA GLU A 188 7.42 12.73 -27.20
C GLU A 188 6.57 12.08 -26.11
N VAL A 189 6.03 10.89 -26.36
CA VAL A 189 5.37 10.10 -25.32
C VAL A 189 6.43 9.34 -24.55
N GLU A 190 6.63 9.66 -23.27
CA GLU A 190 7.55 8.91 -22.43
C GLU A 190 6.98 7.54 -22.03
N PRO A 191 7.82 6.49 -21.96
CA PRO A 191 7.37 5.20 -21.47
C PRO A 191 6.97 5.30 -20.00
N ILE A 192 5.86 4.64 -19.66
CA ILE A 192 5.43 4.47 -18.27
C ILE A 192 6.42 3.53 -17.57
N GLU A 193 6.95 3.95 -16.42
CA GLU A 193 7.79 3.10 -15.58
C GLU A 193 6.97 2.61 -14.39
N PRO A 194 6.80 1.29 -14.22
CA PRO A 194 6.13 0.75 -13.05
C PRO A 194 6.87 1.11 -11.77
N PHE A 195 6.11 1.43 -10.72
CA PHE A 195 6.65 1.75 -9.40
C PHE A 195 6.04 0.89 -8.29
N LEU A 196 6.74 0.84 -7.16
CA LEU A 196 6.38 -0.05 -6.05
C LEU A 196 5.63 0.70 -4.95
N LEU A 197 4.54 0.11 -4.47
CA LEU A 197 4.01 0.32 -3.12
C LEU A 197 4.30 -0.93 -2.30
N GLY A 198 5.22 -0.82 -1.36
CA GLY A 198 5.58 -1.90 -0.44
C GLY A 198 4.86 -1.77 0.91
N VAL A 199 4.65 -2.90 1.56
CA VAL A 199 4.23 -2.98 2.96
C VAL A 199 5.02 -4.08 3.66
N ARG A 200 5.46 -3.82 4.88
CA ARG A 200 6.08 -4.81 5.76
C ARG A 200 5.22 -4.96 7.02
N VAL A 201 4.80 -6.18 7.30
CA VAL A 201 3.97 -6.54 8.45
C VAL A 201 4.82 -7.28 9.47
N LYS A 202 5.13 -6.62 10.60
CA LYS A 202 5.85 -7.24 11.72
C LYS A 202 4.87 -7.71 12.77
N ASN A 203 4.96 -8.98 13.16
CA ASN A 203 4.29 -9.49 14.34
C ASN A 203 5.27 -9.52 15.53
N SER A 204 5.25 -8.48 16.35
CA SER A 204 6.03 -8.40 17.59
C SER A 204 5.32 -9.08 18.77
N GLY A 205 4.11 -9.59 18.58
CA GLY A 205 3.35 -10.30 19.61
C GLY A 205 3.86 -11.71 19.89
N PHE A 206 3.23 -12.35 20.87
CA PHE A 206 3.50 -13.74 21.24
C PHE A 206 2.48 -14.73 20.63
N GLY A 207 1.38 -14.22 20.06
CA GLY A 207 0.40 -15.00 19.30
C GLY A 207 0.59 -14.87 17.79
N PRO A 208 0.12 -15.85 17.00
CA PRO A 208 0.09 -15.74 15.55
C PRO A 208 -0.99 -14.74 15.12
N ALA A 209 -0.73 -14.01 14.03
CA ALA A 209 -1.79 -13.34 13.28
C ALA A 209 -2.25 -14.31 12.19
N ASN A 210 -3.49 -14.80 12.29
CA ASN A 210 -3.99 -15.81 11.37
C ASN A 210 -4.79 -15.16 10.24
N ASN A 211 -4.61 -15.71 9.04
CA ASN A 211 -5.34 -15.29 7.84
C ASN A 211 -5.33 -13.76 7.63
N LEU A 212 -4.15 -13.15 7.80
CA LEU A 212 -3.99 -11.71 7.65
C LEU A 212 -4.09 -11.33 6.17
N ALA A 213 -4.91 -10.34 5.87
CA ALA A 213 -4.99 -9.74 4.55
C ALA A 213 -5.06 -8.21 4.67
N ILE A 214 -4.50 -7.54 3.67
CA ILE A 214 -4.55 -6.08 3.55
C ILE A 214 -5.18 -5.75 2.19
N GLU A 215 -6.28 -5.02 2.24
CA GLU A 215 -6.94 -4.44 1.08
C GLU A 215 -6.49 -2.99 0.94
N SER A 216 -5.70 -2.74 -0.09
CA SER A 216 -5.33 -1.40 -0.53
C SER A 216 -6.45 -0.82 -1.38
N ALA A 217 -6.87 0.42 -1.16
CA ALA A 217 -7.79 1.08 -2.09
C ALA A 217 -7.02 1.71 -3.25
N GLN A 218 -7.68 1.91 -4.40
CA GLN A 218 -7.06 2.65 -5.51
C GLN A 218 -6.58 4.03 -5.01
N PRO A 219 -5.34 4.44 -5.33
CA PRO A 219 -4.82 5.74 -4.93
C PRO A 219 -5.78 6.85 -5.37
N ARG A 220 -6.21 7.69 -4.42
CA ARG A 220 -7.08 8.83 -4.73
C ARG A 220 -6.28 10.11 -4.68
N ILE A 221 -6.44 10.92 -5.73
CA ILE A 221 -5.93 12.28 -5.73
C ILE A 221 -6.85 13.13 -4.86
N VAL A 222 -6.33 13.63 -3.74
CA VAL A 222 -7.07 14.52 -2.84
C VAL A 222 -6.87 16.00 -3.20
N GLU A 223 -5.87 16.30 -4.02
CA GLU A 223 -5.62 17.66 -4.53
C GLU A 223 -5.04 17.60 -5.94
N ASN A 224 -5.80 18.13 -6.91
CA ASN A 224 -5.42 18.23 -8.32
C ASN A 224 -5.83 19.60 -8.87
N LYS A 225 -5.01 20.61 -8.63
CA LYS A 225 -5.32 22.00 -9.04
C LYS A 225 -5.38 22.21 -10.55
N GLN A 226 -4.89 21.25 -11.34
CA GLN A 226 -4.78 21.34 -12.80
C GLN A 226 -5.82 20.47 -13.52
N GLY A 227 -6.65 19.69 -12.81
CA GLY A 227 -7.67 18.84 -13.43
C GLY A 227 -7.10 17.71 -14.29
N LEU A 228 -5.82 17.35 -14.11
CA LEU A 228 -5.16 16.30 -14.87
C LEU A 228 -5.80 14.93 -14.60
N LEU A 229 -6.13 14.18 -15.64
CA LEU A 229 -6.60 12.81 -15.50
C LEU A 229 -5.39 11.92 -15.19
N ILE A 230 -5.17 11.59 -13.92
CA ILE A 230 -4.16 10.61 -13.50
C ILE A 230 -4.88 9.29 -13.21
N GLY A 231 -4.56 8.27 -14.01
CA GLY A 231 -4.95 6.90 -13.76
C GLY A 231 -3.84 6.16 -13.01
N PHE A 232 -4.23 5.37 -12.01
CA PHE A 232 -3.34 4.38 -11.39
C PHE A 232 -3.86 3.00 -11.74
N GLU A 233 -2.98 2.15 -12.27
CA GLU A 233 -3.26 0.75 -12.54
C GLU A 233 -2.35 -0.13 -11.70
N ILE A 234 -2.87 -1.24 -11.18
CA ILE A 234 -2.07 -2.25 -10.47
C ILE A 234 -1.79 -3.36 -11.48
N THR A 235 -0.51 -3.52 -11.84
CA THR A 235 -0.08 -4.51 -12.83
C THR A 235 0.52 -5.76 -12.20
N GLY A 236 0.77 -5.74 -10.89
CA GLY A 236 1.26 -6.91 -10.16
C GLY A 236 1.11 -6.80 -8.65
N SER A 237 1.15 -7.94 -7.98
CA SER A 237 1.14 -8.04 -6.52
C SER A 237 2.03 -9.19 -6.07
N PHE A 238 2.71 -9.06 -4.94
CA PHE A 238 3.67 -10.04 -4.44
C PHE A 238 3.62 -10.16 -2.92
N VAL A 239 3.86 -11.37 -2.40
CA VAL A 239 4.09 -11.66 -0.98
C VAL A 239 5.39 -12.42 -0.85
N ASP A 240 6.33 -11.91 -0.06
CA ASP A 240 7.66 -12.48 0.11
C ASP A 240 8.33 -12.81 -1.25
N ASP A 241 8.21 -11.86 -2.19
CA ASP A 241 8.64 -11.95 -3.59
C ASP A 241 8.00 -13.04 -4.45
N GLN A 242 6.99 -13.74 -3.94
CA GLN A 242 6.18 -14.66 -4.73
C GLN A 242 5.00 -13.91 -5.37
N PRO A 243 4.70 -14.14 -6.66
CA PRO A 243 3.53 -13.56 -7.30
C PRO A 243 2.24 -13.88 -6.54
N ALA A 244 1.40 -12.87 -6.36
CA ALA A 244 0.04 -12.97 -5.85
C ALA A 244 -0.95 -12.50 -6.94
N GLU A 245 -2.24 -12.76 -6.74
CA GLU A 245 -3.28 -12.24 -7.63
C GLU A 245 -3.16 -10.71 -7.75
N PRO A 246 -3.09 -10.14 -8.97
CA PRO A 246 -2.99 -8.70 -9.20
C PRO A 246 -4.29 -8.03 -8.76
N SER A 247 -4.37 -7.70 -7.48
CA SER A 247 -5.57 -7.14 -6.88
C SER A 247 -5.21 -6.16 -5.78
N LEU A 248 -6.19 -5.34 -5.43
CA LEU A 248 -6.14 -4.46 -4.28
C LEU A 248 -5.94 -5.24 -2.96
N LEU A 249 -6.35 -6.49 -2.92
CA LEU A 249 -6.22 -7.38 -1.78
C LEU A 249 -4.94 -8.23 -1.88
N ILE A 250 -4.06 -8.08 -0.90
CA ILE A 250 -2.95 -9.01 -0.67
C ILE A 250 -3.27 -9.86 0.55
N SER A 251 -3.27 -11.18 0.37
CA SER A 251 -3.35 -12.15 1.47
C SER A 251 -1.96 -12.55 1.93
N PHE A 252 -1.63 -12.23 3.18
CA PHE A 252 -0.39 -12.64 3.82
C PHE A 252 -0.50 -14.02 4.46
N GLY A 253 -1.73 -14.51 4.67
CA GLY A 253 -1.99 -15.73 5.43
C GLY A 253 -1.52 -15.59 6.88
N ASP A 254 -0.93 -16.64 7.43
CA ASP A 254 -0.50 -16.65 8.83
C ASP A 254 0.88 -15.99 9.00
N ILE A 255 0.99 -15.10 9.97
CA ILE A 255 2.25 -14.49 10.42
C ILE A 255 2.53 -14.96 11.85
N GLN A 256 3.56 -15.79 11.98
CA GLN A 256 3.94 -16.39 13.25
C GLN A 256 4.42 -15.34 14.28
N PRO A 257 4.41 -15.66 15.58
CA PRO A 257 4.97 -14.78 16.60
C PRO A 257 6.42 -14.40 16.29
N LYS A 258 6.79 -13.14 16.53
CA LYS A 258 8.16 -12.62 16.32
C LYS A 258 8.68 -12.79 14.89
N SER A 259 7.78 -12.84 13.91
CA SER A 259 8.11 -12.98 12.49
C SER A 259 7.53 -11.83 11.67
N THR A 260 7.99 -11.70 10.44
CA THR A 260 7.63 -10.63 9.52
C THR A 260 7.26 -11.22 8.17
N LYS A 261 6.36 -10.55 7.45
CA LYS A 261 6.14 -10.75 6.02
C LYS A 261 6.17 -9.43 5.27
N VAL A 262 6.51 -9.48 3.99
CA VAL A 262 6.45 -8.32 3.10
C VAL A 262 5.47 -8.55 1.97
N GLY A 263 4.79 -7.48 1.59
CA GLY A 263 3.89 -7.44 0.46
C GLY A 263 4.23 -6.27 -0.43
N SER A 264 3.92 -6.36 -1.72
CA SER A 264 4.07 -5.21 -2.61
C SER A 264 3.07 -5.24 -3.75
N TRP A 265 2.65 -4.05 -4.15
CA TRP A 265 1.91 -3.79 -5.38
C TRP A 265 2.84 -3.10 -6.38
N VAL A 266 2.75 -3.51 -7.64
CA VAL A 266 3.37 -2.80 -8.76
C VAL A 266 2.29 -1.95 -9.41
N LEU A 267 2.54 -0.65 -9.47
CA LEU A 267 1.61 0.34 -9.98
C LEU A 267 2.18 1.06 -11.19
N GLU A 268 1.29 1.50 -12.06
CA GLU A 268 1.59 2.39 -13.17
C GLU A 268 0.81 3.71 -13.00
N SER A 269 1.41 4.81 -13.44
CA SER A 269 0.78 6.13 -13.44
C SER A 269 0.73 6.64 -14.88
N SER A 270 -0.42 7.14 -15.30
CA SER A 270 -0.58 7.70 -16.65
C SER A 270 0.29 8.96 -16.88
N LEU A 271 0.68 9.67 -15.81
CA LEU A 271 1.49 10.88 -15.88
C LEU A 271 2.71 10.81 -14.97
N SER A 272 3.79 11.48 -15.37
CA SER A 272 4.94 11.74 -14.49
C SER A 272 4.55 12.66 -13.31
N GLY A 273 5.13 12.42 -12.14
CA GLY A 273 4.81 13.22 -10.95
C GLY A 273 5.68 12.95 -9.73
N THR A 274 5.51 13.78 -8.71
CA THR A 274 6.20 13.67 -7.41
C THR A 274 5.17 13.61 -6.28
N PHE A 275 5.26 12.57 -5.45
CA PHE A 275 4.49 12.45 -4.22
C PHE A 275 5.10 13.32 -3.13
N GLN A 276 4.34 14.31 -2.63
CA GLN A 276 4.84 15.20 -1.57
C GLN A 276 4.65 14.66 -0.16
N SER A 277 3.64 13.81 0.04
CA SER A 277 3.34 13.23 1.34
C SER A 277 2.67 11.88 1.16
N PHE A 278 3.04 10.93 2.00
CA PHE A 278 2.45 9.61 2.07
C PHE A 278 2.15 9.31 3.53
N ALA A 279 0.94 8.84 3.82
CA ALA A 279 0.52 8.51 5.17
C ALA A 279 -0.31 7.23 5.16
N ALA A 280 -0.04 6.35 6.12
CA ALA A 280 -0.86 5.18 6.41
C ALA A 280 -1.71 5.47 7.64
N ARG A 281 -2.98 5.09 7.60
CA ARG A 281 -3.92 5.19 8.72
C ARG A 281 -4.64 3.86 8.87
N PHE A 282 -5.04 3.55 10.08
CA PHE A 282 -5.84 2.36 10.37
C PHE A 282 -6.95 2.72 11.36
N SER A 283 -8.04 1.97 11.29
CA SER A 283 -9.14 2.00 12.24
C SER A 283 -9.62 0.59 12.51
N HIS A 284 -10.15 0.35 13.71
CA HIS A 284 -10.79 -0.92 14.07
C HIS A 284 -12.27 -0.67 14.31
N ALA A 285 -13.11 -1.62 13.89
CA ALA A 285 -14.56 -1.50 13.98
C ALA A 285 -15.02 -1.26 15.43
N ALA A 286 -15.86 -0.25 15.65
CA ALA A 286 -16.32 0.11 16.99
C ALA A 286 -17.13 -1.03 17.63
N GLU A 287 -17.92 -1.75 16.82
CA GLU A 287 -18.68 -2.92 17.25
C GLU A 287 -17.81 -4.12 17.67
N LEU A 288 -16.51 -4.09 17.37
CA LEU A 288 -15.52 -5.08 17.79
C LEU A 288 -14.55 -4.53 18.85
N GLY A 289 -14.88 -3.40 19.47
CA GLY A 289 -14.11 -2.78 20.56
C GLY A 289 -13.16 -1.66 20.13
N GLY A 290 -13.18 -1.27 18.85
CA GLY A 290 -12.49 -0.08 18.38
C GLY A 290 -11.01 -0.01 18.78
N LYS A 291 -10.60 1.13 19.34
CA LYS A 291 -9.20 1.35 19.73
C LYS A 291 -8.74 0.41 20.86
N LEU A 292 -9.64 0.03 21.77
CA LEU A 292 -9.34 -0.85 22.90
C LEU A 292 -8.80 -2.22 22.45
N THR A 293 -9.35 -2.75 21.36
CA THR A 293 -9.11 -4.12 20.91
C THR A 293 -8.21 -4.19 19.69
N SER A 294 -7.67 -3.05 19.22
CA SER A 294 -6.75 -2.98 18.08
C SER A 294 -5.47 -3.76 18.36
N LEU A 295 -5.15 -4.71 17.47
CA LEU A 295 -3.89 -5.46 17.49
C LEU A 295 -2.79 -4.74 16.71
N LEU A 296 -3.13 -3.64 16.02
CA LEU A 296 -2.17 -2.77 15.36
C LEU A 296 -1.64 -1.74 16.36
N THR A 297 -0.32 -1.72 16.54
CA THR A 297 0.36 -0.84 17.51
C THR A 297 1.00 0.37 16.83
N ARG A 298 1.43 0.24 15.57
CA ARG A 298 2.08 1.31 14.82
C ARG A 298 1.86 1.18 13.31
N THR A 299 1.76 2.34 12.67
CA THR A 299 1.87 2.49 11.21
C THR A 299 2.92 3.56 10.92
N SER A 300 3.80 3.28 9.96
CA SER A 300 4.82 4.21 9.49
C SER A 300 4.77 4.26 7.96
N ALA A 301 5.11 5.41 7.39
CA ALA A 301 5.14 5.62 5.95
C ALA A 301 6.49 6.23 5.58
N HIS A 302 7.17 5.62 4.60
CA HIS A 302 8.52 5.98 4.19
C HIS A 302 8.58 6.15 2.67
N PHE A 303 9.41 7.09 2.21
CA PHE A 303 9.71 7.16 0.78
C PHE A 303 10.76 6.12 0.43
N LEU A 304 10.38 5.23 -0.49
CA LEU A 304 11.23 4.18 -1.03
C LEU A 304 12.27 4.81 -1.96
N ILE A 305 13.54 4.49 -1.70
CA ILE A 305 14.65 4.77 -2.62
C ILE A 305 14.74 3.65 -3.65
N LYS A 306 14.75 2.40 -3.18
CA LYS A 306 14.83 1.20 -4.02
C LYS A 306 14.45 -0.04 -3.21
N ASP A 307 13.78 -1.01 -3.83
CA ASP A 307 13.74 -2.38 -3.32
C ASP A 307 15.13 -3.02 -3.54
N VAL A 308 15.80 -3.51 -2.50
CA VAL A 308 17.18 -4.04 -2.57
C VAL A 308 17.23 -5.48 -2.08
N LEU A 309 18.36 -6.16 -2.23
CA LEU A 309 18.60 -7.46 -1.62
C LEU A 309 19.72 -7.35 -0.58
N VAL A 310 19.43 -7.68 0.68
CA VAL A 310 20.47 -7.86 1.68
C VAL A 310 21.10 -9.25 1.52
N ASP A 311 22.21 -9.31 0.78
CA ASP A 311 22.90 -10.55 0.42
C ASP A 311 23.93 -11.04 1.46
N LEU A 312 23.71 -10.72 2.74
CA LEU A 312 24.56 -11.17 3.84
C LEU A 312 24.31 -12.65 4.20
N PRO A 313 25.32 -13.39 4.69
CA PRO A 313 25.14 -14.76 5.14
C PRO A 313 24.01 -14.89 6.17
N GLY A 314 23.08 -15.83 5.95
CA GLY A 314 21.94 -16.08 6.83
C GLY A 314 20.73 -15.16 6.61
N ARG A 315 20.74 -14.32 5.56
CA ARG A 315 19.56 -13.59 5.08
C ARG A 315 18.80 -14.39 4.03
N ASP A 316 17.52 -14.07 3.89
CA ASP A 316 16.69 -14.63 2.83
C ASP A 316 17.00 -13.96 1.48
N ARG A 317 16.25 -14.32 0.44
CA ARG A 317 16.39 -13.75 -0.90
C ARG A 317 15.18 -12.89 -1.28
N VAL A 318 14.40 -12.49 -0.29
CA VAL A 318 13.26 -11.61 -0.48
C VAL A 318 13.78 -10.18 -0.53
N ARG A 319 13.27 -9.38 -1.45
CA ARG A 319 13.63 -7.97 -1.56
C ARG A 319 13.20 -7.20 -0.31
N ASP A 320 14.12 -6.37 0.14
CA ASP A 320 14.04 -5.47 1.27
C ASP A 320 13.75 -4.05 0.80
N PHE A 321 13.29 -3.17 1.69
CA PHE A 321 12.99 -1.77 1.33
C PHE A 321 14.10 -0.83 1.79
N LEU A 322 14.87 -0.26 0.86
CA LEU A 322 15.80 0.84 1.13
C LEU A 322 15.03 2.15 1.07
N ALA A 323 14.91 2.86 2.18
CA ALA A 323 14.05 4.04 2.29
C ALA A 323 14.70 5.18 3.08
N ALA A 324 14.21 6.39 2.81
CA ALA A 324 14.54 7.57 3.61
C ALA A 324 13.67 7.60 4.88
N ASP A 325 14.30 7.79 6.03
CA ASP A 325 13.64 7.87 7.35
C ASP A 325 14.29 8.98 8.18
N GLY A 326 13.55 10.07 8.43
CA GLY A 326 14.01 11.14 9.33
C GLY A 326 15.34 11.81 8.93
N GLY A 327 15.70 11.81 7.65
CA GLY A 327 16.94 12.38 7.12
C GLY A 327 18.13 11.41 7.07
N ILE A 328 17.94 10.14 7.45
CA ILE A 328 18.91 9.06 7.22
C ILE A 328 18.34 8.03 6.23
N VAL A 329 19.22 7.17 5.72
CA VAL A 329 18.81 6.02 4.90
C VAL A 329 18.82 4.75 5.75
N ARG A 330 17.79 3.93 5.59
CA ARG A 330 17.64 2.66 6.29
C ARG A 330 17.16 1.58 5.33
N THR A 331 17.69 0.37 5.50
CA THR A 331 17.11 -0.84 4.92
C THR A 331 16.16 -1.48 5.92
N TYR A 332 14.93 -1.66 5.49
CA TYR A 332 13.88 -2.35 6.20
C TYR A 332 13.79 -3.77 5.67
N GLU A 333 14.43 -4.68 6.39
CA GLU A 333 14.61 -6.06 5.94
C GLU A 333 13.31 -6.86 6.07
N SER A 334 13.09 -7.78 5.13
CA SER A 334 12.02 -8.80 5.11
C SER A 334 12.01 -9.65 6.38
N SER A 335 13.19 -9.89 6.95
CA SER A 335 13.42 -10.58 8.22
C SER A 335 12.92 -9.80 9.46
N GLY A 336 12.53 -8.53 9.30
CA GLY A 336 12.07 -7.65 10.37
C GLY A 336 13.17 -6.80 11.02
N VAL A 337 14.41 -6.90 10.54
CA VAL A 337 15.55 -6.08 10.99
C VAL A 337 15.52 -4.71 10.30
N ASP A 338 15.97 -3.70 11.04
CA ASP A 338 16.05 -2.32 10.59
C ASP A 338 17.53 -1.91 10.63
N THR A 339 18.16 -1.76 9.46
CA THR A 339 19.60 -1.53 9.36
C THR A 339 19.90 -0.16 8.78
N VAL A 340 20.62 0.68 9.54
CA VAL A 340 21.09 1.99 9.07
C VAL A 340 22.10 1.80 7.93
N VAL A 341 21.94 2.60 6.88
CA VAL A 341 22.78 2.56 5.68
C VAL A 341 23.66 3.81 5.65
N THR A 342 24.96 3.62 5.42
CA THR A 342 25.86 4.74 5.16
C THR A 342 25.54 5.29 3.77
N ASP A 343 24.96 6.48 3.72
CA ASP A 343 24.60 7.13 2.47
C ASP A 343 25.76 8.03 1.99
N TYR A 344 26.40 7.63 0.89
CA TYR A 344 27.40 8.44 0.21
C TYR A 344 26.72 9.39 -0.78
N ASP A 345 27.09 10.66 -0.68
CA ASP A 345 26.52 11.74 -1.50
C ASP A 345 26.85 11.61 -3.00
N ASP A 346 26.31 12.52 -3.81
CA ASP A 346 26.46 12.48 -5.27
C ASP A 346 27.83 12.96 -5.78
N THR A 347 28.85 13.08 -4.91
CA THR A 347 30.18 13.54 -5.33
C THR A 347 30.98 12.43 -6.03
N TYR A 348 30.55 11.18 -5.93
CA TYR A 348 31.18 10.05 -6.58
C TYR A 348 30.94 10.07 -8.09
N GLN A 349 31.99 9.77 -8.84
CA GLN A 349 31.97 9.82 -10.31
C GLN A 349 32.38 8.47 -10.89
N LEU A 350 31.69 8.06 -11.96
CA LEU A 350 32.06 6.92 -12.77
C LEU A 350 33.25 7.30 -13.68
N VAL A 351 34.35 6.56 -13.55
CA VAL A 351 35.54 6.72 -14.40
C VAL A 351 35.39 5.82 -15.63
N PRO A 352 35.40 6.39 -16.86
CA PRO A 352 35.20 5.62 -18.08
C PRO A 352 36.33 4.63 -18.34
N GLY A 353 35.94 3.42 -18.76
CA GLY A 353 36.81 2.34 -19.22
C GLY A 353 36.48 1.93 -20.65
N GLU A 354 36.62 0.64 -20.94
CA GLU A 354 36.45 0.06 -22.28
C GLU A 354 35.01 0.21 -22.80
N THR A 355 34.87 0.60 -24.07
CA THR A 355 33.59 0.56 -24.79
C THR A 355 33.20 -0.89 -25.09
N THR A 356 31.92 -1.22 -24.89
CA THR A 356 31.33 -2.51 -25.26
C THR A 356 30.47 -2.36 -26.51
N THR A 357 29.98 -3.46 -27.08
CA THR A 357 29.14 -3.43 -28.29
C THR A 357 27.91 -2.51 -28.15
N TYR A 358 27.33 -2.44 -26.95
CA TYR A 358 26.08 -1.72 -26.68
C TYR A 358 26.21 -0.65 -25.60
N GLY A 359 27.43 -0.31 -25.18
CA GLY A 359 27.65 0.66 -24.11
C GLY A 359 29.11 0.78 -23.68
N GLN A 360 29.35 0.86 -22.38
CA GLN A 360 30.70 1.11 -21.85
C GLN A 360 30.85 0.60 -20.41
N ARG A 361 32.07 0.15 -20.07
CA ARG A 361 32.47 -0.16 -18.71
C ARG A 361 32.97 1.08 -17.98
N PHE A 362 32.65 1.15 -16.70
CA PHE A 362 33.08 2.22 -15.80
C PHE A 362 33.67 1.61 -14.54
N SER A 363 34.50 2.40 -13.85
CA SER A 363 34.97 2.08 -12.51
C SER A 363 34.57 3.16 -11.50
N ILE A 364 34.34 2.76 -10.25
CA ILE A 364 34.05 3.67 -9.14
C ILE A 364 34.77 3.19 -7.89
N ALA A 365 35.44 4.11 -7.21
CA ALA A 365 36.11 3.86 -5.95
C ALA A 365 35.17 4.26 -4.79
N VAL A 366 34.90 3.32 -3.90
CA VAL A 366 34.07 3.50 -2.71
C VAL A 366 34.96 3.28 -1.47
N PRO A 367 34.86 4.11 -0.42
CA PRO A 367 35.61 3.89 0.80
C PRO A 367 35.32 2.50 1.40
N PRO A 368 36.27 1.89 2.11
CA PRO A 368 35.98 0.72 2.92
C PRO A 368 34.90 1.07 3.97
N THR A 369 33.78 0.36 3.93
CA THR A 369 32.61 0.62 4.79
C THR A 369 32.23 -0.65 5.52
N SER A 370 32.15 -0.56 6.85
CA SER A 370 31.54 -1.59 7.68
C SER A 370 30.02 -1.41 7.68
N GLY A 371 29.28 -2.51 7.52
CA GLY A 371 27.83 -2.46 7.38
C GLY A 371 27.38 -2.12 5.95
N MET A 372 26.10 -1.74 5.83
CA MET A 372 25.46 -1.42 4.54
C MET A 372 25.76 0.01 4.11
N PHE A 373 25.92 0.23 2.81
CA PHE A 373 26.08 1.56 2.24
C PHE A 373 25.38 1.70 0.89
N LEU A 374 25.08 2.95 0.55
CA LEU A 374 24.51 3.38 -0.71
C LEU A 374 25.46 4.39 -1.36
N VAL A 375 25.73 4.23 -2.65
CA VAL A 375 26.40 5.25 -3.48
C VAL A 375 25.49 5.61 -4.64
N ARG A 376 25.38 6.89 -4.94
CA ARG A 376 24.73 7.40 -6.16
C ARG A 376 25.74 8.22 -6.95
N ALA A 377 26.03 7.80 -8.17
CA ALA A 377 26.93 8.50 -9.08
C ALA A 377 26.19 8.93 -10.34
N ALA A 378 26.55 10.08 -10.92
CA ALA A 378 25.94 10.51 -12.18
C ALA A 378 26.13 9.43 -13.27
N ASN A 379 25.06 9.15 -14.03
CA ASN A 379 25.13 8.24 -15.18
C ASN A 379 25.70 9.00 -16.39
N PRO A 380 26.94 8.75 -16.84
CA PRO A 380 27.58 9.53 -17.90
C PRO A 380 26.96 9.31 -19.28
N LEU A 381 26.27 8.18 -19.47
CA LEU A 381 25.58 7.85 -20.73
C LEU A 381 24.14 8.35 -20.75
N GLY A 382 23.59 8.78 -19.60
CA GLY A 382 22.27 9.38 -19.49
C GLY A 382 21.10 8.42 -19.68
N LYS A 383 19.96 8.96 -20.12
CA LYS A 383 18.71 8.23 -20.38
C LYS A 383 18.95 7.11 -21.40
N GLY A 384 18.29 5.96 -21.20
CA GLY A 384 18.34 4.84 -22.14
C GLY A 384 19.52 3.89 -21.98
N TYR A 385 20.40 4.11 -21.01
CA TYR A 385 21.45 3.15 -20.62
C TYR A 385 21.19 2.65 -19.21
N VAL A 386 21.33 1.33 -19.01
CA VAL A 386 21.07 0.64 -17.73
C VAL A 386 22.26 -0.19 -17.28
N VAL A 387 22.36 -0.44 -15.97
CA VAL A 387 23.36 -1.36 -15.42
C VAL A 387 23.01 -2.78 -15.84
N THR A 388 23.94 -3.46 -16.52
CA THR A 388 23.81 -4.88 -16.89
C THR A 388 24.76 -5.78 -16.11
N LYS A 389 25.78 -5.20 -15.49
CA LYS A 389 26.73 -5.92 -14.63
C LYS A 389 27.39 -4.97 -13.64
N ALA A 390 27.59 -5.43 -12.42
CA ALA A 390 28.41 -4.75 -11.42
C ALA A 390 29.24 -5.79 -10.64
N VAL A 391 30.55 -5.57 -10.56
CA VAL A 391 31.49 -6.48 -9.89
C VAL A 391 32.41 -5.70 -8.98
N ARG A 392 32.47 -6.09 -7.71
CA ARG A 392 33.43 -5.54 -6.74
C ARG A 392 34.82 -6.12 -6.98
N ASN A 393 35.86 -5.39 -6.62
CA ASN A 393 37.27 -5.77 -6.83
C ASN A 393 37.69 -7.13 -6.22
N ASP A 394 36.94 -7.67 -5.27
CA ASP A 394 37.13 -9.02 -4.70
C ASP A 394 36.44 -10.14 -5.50
N GLY A 395 35.82 -9.80 -6.64
CA GLY A 395 35.10 -10.72 -7.52
C GLY A 395 33.62 -10.92 -7.17
N LYS A 396 33.10 -10.27 -6.13
CA LYS A 396 31.66 -10.32 -5.81
C LYS A 396 30.87 -9.68 -6.95
N VAL A 397 30.03 -10.48 -7.61
CA VAL A 397 29.04 -9.99 -8.58
C VAL A 397 27.82 -9.50 -7.81
N LEU A 398 27.49 -8.22 -7.96
CA LEU A 398 26.31 -7.65 -7.32
C LEU A 398 25.05 -8.08 -8.08
N SER A 399 23.96 -8.29 -7.34
CA SER A 399 22.64 -8.39 -7.95
C SER A 399 22.31 -7.08 -8.68
N LEU A 400 21.61 -7.15 -9.80
CA LEU A 400 21.07 -5.95 -10.48
C LEU A 400 19.96 -5.26 -9.66
N GLN A 401 19.46 -5.91 -8.61
CA GLN A 401 18.63 -5.24 -7.60
C GLN A 401 19.45 -4.26 -6.74
N ASN A 402 20.75 -4.52 -6.59
CA ASN A 402 21.69 -3.76 -5.78
C ASN A 402 22.58 -2.84 -6.63
N ALA A 403 22.54 -2.98 -7.95
CA ALA A 403 23.23 -2.10 -8.88
C ALA A 403 22.29 -1.73 -10.02
N TRP A 404 21.79 -0.50 -10.02
CA TRP A 404 20.71 -0.06 -10.91
C TRP A 404 21.00 1.31 -11.50
N THR A 405 20.30 1.65 -12.58
CA THR A 405 20.15 3.04 -13.02
C THR A 405 18.84 3.60 -12.51
N GLY A 406 18.87 4.85 -12.06
CA GLY A 406 17.68 5.58 -11.65
C GLY A 406 17.68 7.01 -12.19
N ALA A 407 16.59 7.72 -11.94
CA ALA A 407 16.42 9.12 -12.28
C ALA A 407 15.73 9.86 -11.14
N ARG A 408 16.15 11.09 -10.87
CA ARG A 408 15.52 11.99 -9.87
C ARG A 408 15.19 13.34 -10.50
N GLY A 409 14.17 14.01 -9.99
CA GLY A 409 13.62 15.23 -10.60
C GLY A 409 12.74 14.96 -11.81
N THR A 410 12.21 16.00 -12.45
CA THR A 410 11.27 15.89 -13.59
C THR A 410 11.68 16.82 -14.73
N GLY A 411 11.21 16.56 -15.96
CA GLY A 411 11.51 17.35 -17.14
C GLY A 411 13.01 17.58 -17.35
N SER A 412 13.39 18.82 -17.69
CA SER A 412 14.78 19.22 -18.00
C SER A 412 15.74 19.14 -16.81
N ASN A 413 15.23 19.03 -15.58
CA ASN A 413 16.04 18.91 -14.36
C ASN A 413 16.27 17.45 -13.94
N THR A 414 15.87 16.49 -14.78
CA THR A 414 16.06 15.07 -14.51
C THR A 414 17.56 14.73 -14.46
N VAL A 415 18.01 14.21 -13.31
CA VAL A 415 19.37 13.70 -13.13
C VAL A 415 19.32 12.18 -13.16
N HIS A 416 20.01 11.59 -14.14
CA HIS A 416 20.21 10.15 -14.24
C HIS A 416 21.42 9.72 -13.41
N PHE A 417 21.29 8.63 -12.67
CA PHE A 417 22.33 8.13 -11.78
C PHE A 417 22.46 6.61 -11.86
N VAL A 418 23.61 6.12 -11.43
CA VAL A 418 23.86 4.72 -11.09
C VAL A 418 23.86 4.60 -9.57
N GLY A 419 22.99 3.74 -9.05
CA GLY A 419 22.92 3.38 -7.64
C GLY A 419 23.69 2.09 -7.38
N LEU A 420 24.45 2.06 -6.28
CA LEU A 420 25.11 0.86 -5.76
C LEU A 420 24.77 0.70 -4.29
N PHE A 421 24.18 -0.43 -3.94
CA PHE A 421 23.92 -0.87 -2.58
C PHE A 421 24.75 -2.12 -2.29
N ASP A 422 25.57 -2.09 -1.24
CA ASP A 422 26.36 -3.25 -0.85
C ASP A 422 26.66 -3.21 0.67
N SER A 423 27.26 -4.28 1.18
CA SER A 423 27.57 -4.45 2.59
C SER A 423 28.98 -4.99 2.82
N ASN A 424 29.59 -4.56 3.93
CA ASN A 424 30.93 -4.97 4.38
C ASN A 424 31.94 -4.94 3.22
N GLY A 425 32.00 -3.80 2.54
CA GLY A 425 32.62 -3.66 1.23
C GLY A 425 33.41 -2.37 1.08
N GLY A 426 33.55 -1.94 -0.17
CA GLY A 426 34.37 -0.81 -0.58
C GLY A 426 35.43 -1.24 -1.59
N GLY A 427 36.38 -0.37 -1.88
CA GLY A 427 37.35 -0.57 -2.96
C GLY A 427 36.77 -0.15 -4.31
N THR A 428 37.16 -0.84 -5.38
CA THR A 428 36.74 -0.49 -6.74
C THR A 428 35.61 -1.41 -7.21
N TYR A 429 34.60 -0.85 -7.86
CA TYR A 429 33.57 -1.61 -8.59
C TYR A 429 33.76 -1.36 -10.09
N GLU A 430 33.64 -2.42 -10.88
CA GLU A 430 33.49 -2.36 -12.33
C GLU A 430 32.00 -2.46 -12.66
N ILE A 431 31.49 -1.49 -13.42
CA ILE A 431 30.07 -1.39 -13.80
C ILE A 431 29.98 -1.37 -15.31
N GLU A 432 29.14 -2.24 -15.88
CA GLU A 432 28.81 -2.23 -17.30
C GLU A 432 27.46 -1.54 -17.50
N LEU A 433 27.46 -0.45 -18.26
CA LEU A 433 26.25 0.21 -18.75
C LEU A 433 26.01 -0.20 -20.19
N SER A 434 24.78 -0.61 -20.52
CA SER A 434 24.37 -0.99 -21.87
C SER A 434 23.06 -0.32 -22.28
N SER A 435 22.89 -0.11 -23.58
CA SER A 435 21.67 0.47 -24.16
C SER A 435 20.45 -0.40 -23.87
N LEU A 436 19.43 0.19 -23.25
CA LEU A 436 18.16 -0.46 -22.89
C LEU A 436 17.42 -0.98 -24.12
N SER A 437 17.49 -0.26 -25.24
CA SER A 437 16.84 -0.64 -26.50
C SER A 437 17.36 -1.95 -27.10
N HIS A 438 18.50 -2.47 -26.64
CA HIS A 438 19.02 -3.78 -27.06
C HIS A 438 18.69 -4.91 -26.08
N LEU A 439 18.08 -4.62 -24.94
CA LEU A 439 17.58 -5.61 -24.00
C LEU A 439 16.10 -5.89 -24.30
N PRO A 440 15.57 -7.10 -24.08
CA PRO A 440 14.13 -7.34 -24.22
C PRO A 440 13.33 -6.40 -23.32
N GLN A 441 12.40 -5.64 -23.88
CA GLN A 441 11.46 -4.77 -23.18
C GLN A 441 10.03 -5.19 -23.54
N PRO A 442 9.07 -5.11 -22.60
CA PRO A 442 7.66 -5.30 -22.93
C PRO A 442 7.16 -4.10 -23.76
N PRO A 443 6.20 -4.32 -24.69
CA PRO A 443 5.50 -3.22 -25.33
C PRO A 443 4.64 -2.48 -24.30
N THR A 444 4.45 -1.18 -24.51
CA THR A 444 3.61 -0.33 -23.68
C THR A 444 2.38 0.13 -24.46
N LEU A 445 1.28 0.33 -23.75
CA LEU A 445 0.06 0.90 -24.29
C LEU A 445 -0.10 2.32 -23.73
N GLN A 446 -0.43 3.28 -24.59
CA GLN A 446 -0.79 4.61 -24.13
C GLN A 446 -2.05 4.53 -23.26
N PHE A 447 -2.05 5.25 -22.14
CA PHE A 447 -3.18 5.27 -21.22
C PHE A 447 -4.49 5.64 -21.93
N ILE A 448 -5.50 4.78 -21.80
CA ILE A 448 -6.84 4.99 -22.33
C ILE A 448 -7.74 5.42 -21.16
N PRO A 449 -8.27 6.66 -21.13
CA PRO A 449 -9.11 7.10 -20.02
C PRO A 449 -10.49 6.44 -20.06
N ASN A 450 -11.17 6.43 -18.92
CA ASN A 450 -12.59 6.03 -18.85
C ASN A 450 -13.47 7.03 -19.62
N PHE A 451 -14.33 6.52 -20.49
CA PHE A 451 -15.30 7.34 -21.24
C PHE A 451 -16.72 7.17 -20.70
N VAL A 452 -17.40 8.29 -20.44
CA VAL A 452 -18.83 8.33 -20.14
C VAL A 452 -19.57 8.96 -21.33
N ARG A 453 -20.52 8.21 -21.89
CA ARG A 453 -21.35 8.63 -23.03
C ARG A 453 -22.79 8.17 -22.83
N SER A 454 -23.73 8.93 -23.38
CA SER A 454 -25.15 8.56 -23.38
C SER A 454 -25.45 7.61 -24.53
N GLU A 455 -26.47 6.77 -24.37
CA GLU A 455 -27.00 5.96 -25.46
C GLU A 455 -27.39 6.84 -26.67
N GLY A 456 -27.22 6.31 -27.88
CA GLY A 456 -27.42 7.03 -29.13
C GLY A 456 -26.21 7.85 -29.59
N GLN A 457 -25.19 8.04 -28.73
CA GLN A 457 -23.96 8.72 -29.10
C GLN A 457 -22.91 7.75 -29.66
N ARG A 458 -21.94 8.30 -30.39
CA ARG A 458 -20.77 7.58 -30.90
C ARG A 458 -19.59 7.81 -29.96
N LEU A 459 -18.87 6.74 -29.65
CA LEU A 459 -17.58 6.77 -28.96
C LEU A 459 -16.51 6.30 -29.93
N SER A 460 -15.52 7.16 -30.21
CA SER A 460 -14.38 6.80 -31.05
C SER A 460 -13.10 7.37 -30.44
N PHE A 461 -12.02 6.59 -30.46
CA PHE A 461 -10.70 7.02 -29.99
C PHE A 461 -9.60 6.19 -30.65
N VAL A 462 -8.39 6.75 -30.67
CA VAL A 462 -7.18 6.07 -31.13
C VAL A 462 -6.55 5.33 -29.94
N VAL A 463 -6.06 4.13 -30.20
CA VAL A 463 -5.22 3.35 -29.30
C VAL A 463 -3.81 3.40 -29.86
N GLN A 464 -2.83 3.66 -29.01
CA GLN A 464 -1.44 3.70 -29.42
C GLN A 464 -0.65 2.71 -28.57
N GLY A 465 0.07 1.80 -29.22
CA GLY A 465 1.06 0.94 -28.60
C GLY A 465 2.44 1.25 -29.15
N SER A 466 3.46 1.12 -28.30
CA SER A 466 4.86 1.25 -28.71
C SER A 466 5.70 0.16 -28.08
N ASP A 467 6.83 -0.16 -28.69
CA ASP A 467 7.84 -1.05 -28.13
C ASP A 467 9.13 -0.26 -27.94
N PRO A 468 9.69 -0.20 -26.72
CA PRO A 468 10.99 0.44 -26.48
C PRO A 468 12.14 -0.15 -27.32
N ASN A 469 12.00 -1.36 -27.85
CA ASN A 469 12.95 -1.98 -28.78
C ASN A 469 12.78 -1.54 -30.24
N GLY A 470 11.76 -0.73 -30.56
CA GLY A 470 11.48 -0.23 -31.91
C GLY A 470 10.74 -1.23 -32.81
N THR A 471 10.34 -2.37 -32.27
CA THR A 471 9.37 -3.28 -32.90
C THR A 471 7.97 -2.66 -32.88
N ILE A 472 7.11 -3.06 -33.82
CA ILE A 472 5.73 -2.56 -33.88
C ILE A 472 4.82 -3.57 -33.14
N PRO A 473 4.15 -3.18 -32.03
CA PRO A 473 3.21 -4.06 -31.36
C PRO A 473 1.99 -4.36 -32.23
N THR A 474 1.49 -5.59 -32.15
CA THR A 474 0.16 -5.93 -32.69
C THR A 474 -0.90 -5.54 -31.66
N LEU A 475 -1.92 -4.79 -32.09
CA LEU A 475 -3.01 -4.36 -31.21
C LEU A 475 -4.24 -5.25 -31.41
N SER A 476 -4.91 -5.62 -30.32
CA SER A 476 -6.13 -6.42 -30.40
C SER A 476 -7.10 -6.09 -29.25
N LEU A 477 -8.39 -6.33 -29.49
CA LEU A 477 -9.45 -6.16 -28.50
C LEU A 477 -10.42 -7.35 -28.53
N ASP A 478 -10.29 -8.21 -27.52
CA ASP A 478 -11.02 -9.46 -27.41
C ASP A 478 -12.48 -9.24 -26.99
N LEU A 479 -12.68 -8.61 -25.83
CA LEU A 479 -13.99 -8.28 -25.29
C LEU A 479 -14.37 -6.87 -25.70
N LYS A 480 -15.41 -6.74 -26.52
CA LYS A 480 -15.95 -5.45 -26.95
C LYS A 480 -17.47 -5.41 -26.89
N PRO A 481 -18.08 -4.25 -26.62
CA PRO A 481 -19.53 -4.10 -26.68
C PRO A 481 -20.08 -4.52 -28.04
N ILE A 482 -21.32 -5.01 -28.06
CA ILE A 482 -22.00 -5.40 -29.31
C ILE A 482 -22.05 -4.18 -30.25
N GLY A 483 -21.57 -4.36 -31.48
CA GLY A 483 -21.53 -3.30 -32.49
C GLY A 483 -20.31 -2.38 -32.44
N ALA A 484 -19.43 -2.54 -31.44
CA ALA A 484 -18.13 -1.90 -31.43
C ALA A 484 -17.18 -2.56 -32.45
N LYS A 485 -16.24 -1.78 -32.97
CA LYS A 485 -15.18 -2.18 -33.89
C LYS A 485 -13.83 -1.73 -33.34
N PHE A 486 -12.82 -2.52 -33.61
CA PHE A 486 -11.43 -2.17 -33.35
C PHE A 486 -10.60 -2.61 -34.55
N ASP A 487 -9.91 -1.65 -35.16
CA ASP A 487 -9.06 -1.86 -36.34
C ASP A 487 -7.62 -1.52 -35.96
N ASP A 488 -6.69 -2.49 -36.05
CA ASP A 488 -5.25 -2.27 -35.92
C ASP A 488 -4.66 -1.89 -37.29
N ASN A 489 -3.93 -0.79 -37.35
CA ASN A 489 -3.29 -0.31 -38.58
C ASN A 489 -1.92 -0.96 -38.83
N GLY A 490 -1.39 -1.72 -37.86
CA GLY A 490 -0.10 -2.40 -37.98
C GLY A 490 1.11 -1.45 -37.97
N ASP A 491 0.91 -0.22 -37.51
CA ASP A 491 1.93 0.83 -37.34
C ASP A 491 2.04 1.28 -35.87
N GLY A 492 1.48 0.50 -34.94
CA GLY A 492 1.37 0.84 -33.53
C GLY A 492 0.14 1.69 -33.20
N PHE A 493 -0.69 2.04 -34.18
CA PHE A 493 -1.97 2.72 -33.96
C PHE A 493 -3.15 1.80 -34.28
N GLY A 494 -4.14 1.83 -33.41
CA GLY A 494 -5.44 1.20 -33.60
C GLY A 494 -6.57 2.21 -33.45
N TYR A 495 -7.73 1.90 -34.00
CA TYR A 495 -8.91 2.76 -33.93
C TYR A 495 -10.08 2.01 -33.32
N PHE A 496 -10.56 2.49 -32.18
CA PHE A 496 -11.80 2.01 -31.57
C PHE A 496 -12.98 2.85 -32.03
N ASP A 497 -14.07 2.18 -32.39
CA ASP A 497 -15.30 2.82 -32.80
C ASP A 497 -16.54 2.10 -32.29
N TRP A 498 -17.45 2.83 -31.65
CA TRP A 498 -18.69 2.26 -31.15
C TRP A 498 -19.85 3.24 -31.28
N GLN A 499 -20.86 2.83 -32.04
CA GLN A 499 -22.18 3.49 -32.03
C GLN A 499 -23.02 2.88 -30.90
N ILE A 500 -23.23 3.63 -29.83
CA ILE A 500 -23.92 3.12 -28.63
C ILE A 500 -25.41 3.03 -28.94
N GLY A 501 -25.92 1.80 -29.08
CA GLY A 501 -27.32 1.51 -29.28
C GLY A 501 -28.17 1.78 -28.03
N VAL A 502 -29.45 2.01 -28.24
CA VAL A 502 -30.43 2.09 -27.13
C VAL A 502 -30.49 0.73 -26.43
N GLY A 503 -30.45 0.73 -25.09
CA GLY A 503 -30.38 -0.49 -24.27
C GLY A 503 -28.97 -1.08 -24.09
N GLN A 504 -27.92 -0.35 -24.51
CA GLN A 504 -26.52 -0.70 -24.25
C GLN A 504 -25.92 0.10 -23.08
N GLY A 505 -26.75 0.65 -22.19
CA GLY A 505 -26.30 1.25 -20.95
C GLY A 505 -25.67 0.22 -20.02
N GLY A 506 -24.45 0.50 -19.57
CA GLY A 506 -23.71 -0.40 -18.69
C GLY A 506 -22.28 0.06 -18.44
N ARG A 507 -21.55 -0.75 -17.68
CA ARG A 507 -20.09 -0.62 -17.53
C ARG A 507 -19.42 -1.66 -18.42
N TYR A 508 -18.49 -1.21 -19.23
CA TYR A 508 -17.71 -2.04 -20.15
C TYR A 508 -16.23 -1.90 -19.78
N PRO A 509 -15.69 -2.77 -18.90
CA PRO A 509 -14.26 -2.80 -18.66
C PRO A 509 -13.54 -3.29 -19.92
N LEU A 510 -12.41 -2.64 -20.24
CA LEU A 510 -11.47 -3.08 -21.28
C LEU A 510 -10.36 -3.89 -20.64
#